data_AF-A0A7J3VEM5-F1
#
_entry.id   AF-A0A7J3VEM5-F1
#
_cell.length_a   1.000
_cell.length_b   1.000
_cell.length_c   1.000
_cell.angle_alpha   90.00
_cell.angle_beta   90.00
_cell.angle_gamma   90.00
#
_symmetry.space_group_name_H-M   'P 1'
#
loop_
_entity.id
_entity.type
_entity.pdbx_description
1 polymer ?
#
loop_
_entity_poly.entity_id
_entity_poly.type
_entity_poly.pdbx_seq_one_letter_code
_entity_poly.pdbx_strand_id
1 'polypeptide(L)'
;MSFALFMDGDMGEQTGKLVTFIINMVSMSLGFILIPLLPMPLPYIVAFLVAYATYKEKPYGMMTGSLLISLGLIYHLSRIGFFQIFPSPIMKIFILSIIIAPFTLCPAVISNNLHIIAIDMGIIAVALLCFEQSFYLAIPLILVFATIHRCRGIAFTFFYYAFISIPLQVIHYLKTFEPGVFPPLYT
;
A
#
# COMPACT_ATOMS: atom_id res chain seq x y z
N MET A 1 -30.71 -11.32 -5.18
CA MET A 1 -29.85 -10.24 -4.63
C MET A 1 -30.24 -8.96 -5.34
N SER A 2 -30.86 -8.01 -4.63
CA SER A 2 -31.51 -6.85 -5.24
C SER A 2 -30.51 -5.70 -5.43
N PHE A 3 -30.43 -5.20 -6.65
CA PHE A 3 -29.73 -3.96 -7.05
C PHE A 3 -30.30 -2.71 -6.33
N ALA A 4 -31.43 -2.85 -5.63
CA ALA A 4 -32.09 -1.77 -4.88
C ALA A 4 -31.28 -1.24 -3.68
N LEU A 5 -30.30 -2.00 -3.15
CA LEU A 5 -29.44 -1.52 -2.06
C LEU A 5 -28.46 -0.42 -2.52
N PHE A 6 -28.37 -0.19 -3.83
CA PHE A 6 -27.59 0.88 -4.46
C PHE A 6 -28.42 2.10 -4.87
N MET A 7 -29.72 2.22 -4.54
CA MET A 7 -30.59 3.29 -5.07
C MET A 7 -31.18 4.27 -4.06
N ASP A 8 -30.88 4.14 -2.76
CA ASP A 8 -31.52 4.95 -1.69
C ASP A 8 -30.65 6.07 -1.09
N GLY A 9 -29.66 6.58 -1.83
CA GLY A 9 -28.78 7.67 -1.38
C GLY A 9 -28.54 8.69 -2.49
N ASP A 10 -28.19 9.91 -2.11
CA ASP A 10 -27.78 10.96 -3.05
C ASP A 10 -26.73 10.37 -4.03
N MET A 11 -27.00 10.43 -5.33
CA MET A 11 -26.26 9.66 -6.35
C MET A 11 -24.74 9.91 -6.29
N GLY A 12 -24.33 11.10 -5.84
CA GLY A 12 -22.92 11.44 -5.60
C GLY A 12 -22.25 10.63 -4.48
N GLU A 13 -22.97 10.36 -3.39
CA GLU A 13 -22.43 9.58 -2.26
C GLU A 13 -22.27 8.11 -2.62
N GLN A 14 -23.25 7.53 -3.32
CA GLN A 14 -23.20 6.15 -3.78
C GLN A 14 -22.09 5.94 -4.82
N THR A 15 -21.96 6.88 -5.76
CA THR A 15 -20.87 6.88 -6.75
C THR A 15 -19.52 6.94 -6.06
N GLY A 16 -19.35 7.81 -5.06
CA GLY A 16 -18.10 7.91 -4.30
C GLY A 16 -17.73 6.63 -3.54
N LYS A 17 -18.71 5.93 -2.96
CA LYS A 17 -18.49 4.63 -2.30
C LYS A 17 -18.09 3.54 -3.30
N LEU A 18 -18.74 3.49 -4.46
CA LEU A 18 -18.42 2.51 -5.50
C LEU A 18 -17.03 2.73 -6.10
N VAL A 19 -16.66 3.98 -6.37
CA VAL A 19 -15.30 4.33 -6.84
C VAL A 19 -14.25 3.93 -5.80
N THR A 20 -14.50 4.22 -4.52
CA THR A 20 -13.60 3.82 -3.42
C THR A 20 -13.45 2.31 -3.32
N PHE A 21 -14.54 1.57 -3.47
CA PHE A 21 -14.53 0.10 -3.47
C PHE A 21 -13.65 -0.45 -4.61
N ILE A 22 -13.82 0.05 -5.84
CA ILE A 22 -13.06 -0.41 -7.00
C ILE A 22 -11.57 -0.07 -6.84
N ILE A 23 -11.25 1.17 -6.45
CA ILE A 23 -9.87 1.61 -6.25
C ILE A 23 -9.20 0.75 -5.17
N ASN A 24 -9.86 0.51 -4.04
CA ASN A 24 -9.35 -0.31 -2.95
C ASN A 24 -9.13 -1.76 -3.40
N MET A 25 -10.09 -2.35 -4.12
CA MET A 25 -9.94 -3.71 -4.66
C MET A 25 -8.73 -3.84 -5.59
N VAL A 26 -8.53 -2.90 -6.51
CA VAL A 26 -7.40 -2.91 -7.44
C VAL A 26 -6.09 -2.68 -6.69
N SER A 27 -6.05 -1.67 -5.80
CA SER A 27 -4.90 -1.34 -4.95
C SER A 27 -4.45 -2.54 -4.12
N MET A 28 -5.36 -3.16 -3.37
CA MET A 28 -5.05 -4.33 -2.53
C MET A 28 -4.62 -5.53 -3.36
N SER A 29 -5.23 -5.74 -4.54
CA SER A 29 -4.80 -6.80 -5.45
C SER A 29 -3.36 -6.60 -5.88
N LEU A 30 -3.00 -5.38 -6.30
CA LEU A 30 -1.63 -5.03 -6.68
C LEU A 30 -0.67 -5.19 -5.50
N GLY A 31 -1.05 -4.71 -4.31
CA GLY A 31 -0.26 -4.83 -3.09
C GLY A 31 0.04 -6.29 -2.72
N PHE A 32 -0.98 -7.16 -2.72
CA PHE A 32 -0.83 -8.57 -2.37
C PHE A 32 -0.10 -9.41 -3.42
N ILE A 33 -0.16 -9.01 -4.70
CA ILE A 33 0.62 -9.66 -5.76
C ILE A 33 2.10 -9.28 -5.64
N LEU A 34 2.38 -8.00 -5.44
CA LEU A 34 3.74 -7.47 -5.38
C LEU A 34 4.49 -7.90 -4.11
N ILE A 35 3.75 -8.04 -3.02
CA ILE A 35 4.27 -8.51 -1.74
C ILE A 35 3.68 -9.91 -1.50
N PRO A 36 4.24 -10.95 -2.14
CA PRO A 36 3.62 -12.25 -2.23
C PRO A 36 3.61 -12.93 -0.86
N LEU A 37 2.46 -12.83 -0.19
CA LEU A 37 2.12 -13.59 1.01
C LEU A 37 1.25 -14.81 0.68
N LEU A 38 0.43 -14.70 -0.36
CA LEU A 38 -0.62 -15.66 -0.70
C LEU A 38 -0.37 -16.25 -2.09
N PRO A 39 -0.53 -17.57 -2.30
CA PRO A 39 -0.44 -18.16 -3.62
C PRO A 39 -1.62 -17.74 -4.51
N MET A 40 -1.39 -17.59 -5.81
CA MET A 40 -2.47 -17.35 -6.77
C MET A 40 -3.52 -18.47 -6.69
N PRO A 41 -4.84 -18.16 -6.75
CA PRO A 41 -5.47 -16.86 -7.01
C PRO A 41 -5.92 -16.09 -5.75
N LEU A 42 -5.46 -16.50 -4.55
CA LEU A 42 -5.91 -15.92 -3.28
C LEU A 42 -5.72 -14.41 -3.15
N PRO A 43 -4.66 -13.76 -3.68
CA PRO A 43 -4.53 -12.30 -3.63
C PRO A 43 -5.78 -11.53 -4.08
N TYR A 44 -6.41 -11.97 -5.18
CA TYR A 44 -7.62 -11.32 -5.71
C TYR A 44 -8.83 -11.52 -4.81
N ILE A 45 -9.00 -12.73 -4.27
CA ILE A 45 -10.12 -13.08 -3.39
C ILE A 45 -10.01 -12.28 -2.08
N VAL A 46 -8.80 -12.24 -1.50
CA VAL A 46 -8.57 -11.49 -0.26
C VAL A 46 -8.68 -9.99 -0.49
N ALA A 47 -8.19 -9.46 -1.62
CA ALA A 47 -8.39 -8.05 -1.98
C ALA A 47 -9.89 -7.69 -2.10
N PHE A 48 -10.71 -8.55 -2.70
CA PHE A 48 -12.16 -8.36 -2.75
C PHE A 48 -12.78 -8.34 -1.35
N LEU A 49 -12.40 -9.29 -0.49
CA LEU A 49 -12.91 -9.36 0.89
C LEU A 49 -12.51 -8.14 1.72
N VAL A 50 -11.26 -7.66 1.57
CA VAL A 50 -10.78 -6.44 2.20
C VAL A 50 -11.58 -5.24 1.71
N ALA A 51 -11.76 -5.08 0.39
CA ALA A 51 -12.54 -3.99 -0.18
C ALA A 51 -14.00 -4.02 0.33
N TYR A 52 -14.59 -5.21 0.44
CA TYR A 52 -15.93 -5.39 1.00
C TYR A 52 -16.00 -5.06 2.49
N ALA A 53 -15.02 -5.49 3.27
CA ALA A 53 -14.92 -5.15 4.68
C ALA A 53 -14.77 -3.63 4.87
N THR A 54 -13.96 -2.96 4.05
CA THR A 54 -13.78 -1.50 4.08
C THR A 54 -15.05 -0.77 3.67
N TYR A 55 -15.82 -1.32 2.73
CA TYR A 55 -17.12 -0.76 2.35
C TYR A 55 -18.13 -0.82 3.51
N LYS A 56 -18.14 -1.92 4.27
CA LYS A 56 -19.03 -2.09 5.44
C LYS A 56 -18.57 -1.23 6.62
N GLU A 57 -17.30 -1.36 7.01
CA GLU A 57 -16.68 -0.66 8.13
C GLU A 57 -15.28 -0.20 7.74
N LYS A 58 -15.19 1.08 7.31
CA LYS A 58 -13.99 1.73 6.77
C LYS A 58 -12.70 1.43 7.56
N PRO A 59 -12.59 1.74 8.87
CA PRO A 59 -11.32 1.58 9.58
C PRO A 59 -10.91 0.11 9.71
N TYR A 60 -11.85 -0.80 10.04
CA TYR A 60 -11.54 -2.21 10.27
C TYR A 60 -11.14 -2.95 8.98
N GLY A 61 -11.86 -2.71 7.88
CA GLY A 61 -11.50 -3.28 6.59
C GLY A 61 -10.14 -2.80 6.12
N MET A 62 -9.88 -1.49 6.21
CA MET A 62 -8.61 -0.93 5.78
C MET A 62 -7.45 -1.37 6.66
N MET A 63 -7.66 -1.45 7.97
CA MET A 63 -6.67 -1.97 8.91
C MET A 63 -6.30 -3.41 8.60
N THR A 64 -7.28 -4.25 8.26
CA THR A 64 -7.05 -5.65 7.87
C THR A 64 -6.18 -5.73 6.61
N GLY A 65 -6.55 -4.99 5.55
CA GLY A 65 -5.76 -4.94 4.31
C GLY A 65 -4.33 -4.44 4.53
N SER A 66 -4.19 -3.35 5.30
CA SER A 66 -2.91 -2.72 5.58
C SER A 66 -2.00 -3.61 6.42
N LEU A 67 -2.55 -4.34 7.39
CA LEU A 67 -1.80 -5.32 8.17
C LEU A 67 -1.36 -6.52 7.34
N LEU A 68 -2.18 -6.99 6.41
CA LEU A 68 -1.79 -8.05 5.48
C LEU A 68 -0.63 -7.62 4.57
N ILE A 69 -0.69 -6.38 4.06
CA ILE A 69 0.44 -5.77 3.30
C ILE A 69 1.69 -5.70 4.18
N SER A 70 1.56 -5.20 5.41
CA SER A 70 2.67 -5.10 6.37
C SER A 70 3.29 -6.46 6.67
N LEU A 71 2.47 -7.49 6.90
CA LEU A 71 2.93 -8.84 7.18
C LEU A 71 3.66 -9.43 5.97
N GLY A 72 3.11 -9.26 4.77
CA GLY A 72 3.79 -9.64 3.54
C GLY A 72 5.13 -8.92 3.38
N LEU A 73 5.19 -7.62 3.69
CA LEU A 73 6.39 -6.80 3.54
C LEU A 73 7.47 -7.30 4.49
N ILE A 74 7.11 -7.53 5.76
CA ILE A 74 8.02 -8.08 6.76
C ILE A 74 8.51 -9.47 6.37
N TYR A 75 7.63 -10.35 5.89
CA TYR A 75 8.00 -11.66 5.40
C TYR A 75 9.01 -11.55 4.26
N HIS A 76 8.75 -10.69 3.28
CA HIS A 76 9.64 -10.46 2.15
C HIS A 76 10.99 -9.90 2.59
N LEU A 77 11.00 -8.84 3.42
CA LEU A 77 12.20 -8.22 3.99
C LEU A 77 13.03 -9.22 4.83
N SER A 78 12.37 -10.08 5.59
CA SER A 78 13.02 -11.15 6.36
C SER A 78 13.70 -12.16 5.44
N ARG A 79 13.00 -12.62 4.39
CA ARG A 79 13.52 -13.60 3.42
C ARG A 79 14.76 -13.10 2.69
N ILE A 80 14.83 -11.81 2.39
CA ILE A 80 15.97 -11.20 1.70
C ILE A 80 17.09 -10.73 2.65
N GLY A 81 16.95 -10.96 3.96
CA GLY A 81 17.99 -10.69 4.95
C GLY A 81 18.03 -9.26 5.47
N PHE A 82 17.00 -8.42 5.23
CA PHE A 82 16.98 -7.01 5.66
C PHE A 82 17.27 -6.85 7.17
N PHE A 83 16.64 -7.67 8.00
CA PHE A 83 16.83 -7.60 9.45
C PHE A 83 18.20 -8.12 9.93
N GLN A 84 19.02 -8.70 9.05
CA GLN A 84 20.40 -9.10 9.38
C GLN A 84 21.37 -7.91 9.34
N ILE A 85 21.00 -6.82 8.65
CA ILE A 85 21.80 -5.57 8.60
C ILE A 85 21.97 -4.97 10.00
N PHE A 86 20.98 -5.15 10.87
CA PHE A 86 20.99 -4.61 12.23
C PHE A 86 21.59 -5.62 13.22
N PRO A 87 22.69 -5.29 13.92
CA PRO A 87 23.40 -6.27 14.75
C PRO A 87 22.66 -6.58 16.06
N SER A 88 22.00 -5.59 16.68
CA SER A 88 21.33 -5.75 17.98
C SER A 88 19.88 -6.22 17.84
N PRO A 89 19.41 -7.20 18.65
CA PRO A 89 18.00 -7.58 18.70
C PRO A 89 17.06 -6.40 18.98
N ILE A 90 17.49 -5.45 19.81
CA ILE A 90 16.70 -4.26 20.17
C ILE A 90 16.50 -3.36 18.94
N MET A 91 17.55 -3.16 18.13
CA MET A 91 17.45 -2.38 16.89
C MET A 91 16.49 -3.04 15.90
N LYS A 92 16.50 -4.39 15.78
CA LYS A 92 15.57 -5.11 14.90
C LYS A 92 14.12 -4.88 15.30
N ILE A 93 13.82 -4.97 16.60
CA ILE A 93 12.48 -4.72 17.14
C ILE A 93 12.06 -3.27 16.88
N PHE A 94 12.96 -2.31 17.10
CA PHE A 94 12.69 -0.90 16.85
C PHE A 94 12.36 -0.62 15.38
N ILE A 95 13.19 -1.11 14.45
CA ILE A 95 12.95 -0.96 13.00
C ILE A 95 11.67 -1.66 12.57
N LEU A 96 11.41 -2.87 13.06
CA LEU A 96 10.16 -3.59 12.80
C LEU A 96 8.95 -2.77 13.26
N SER A 97 9.02 -2.17 14.44
CA SER A 97 7.94 -1.36 15.01
C SER A 97 7.69 -0.11 14.17
N ILE A 98 8.75 0.56 13.69
CA ILE A 98 8.66 1.69 12.77
C ILE A 98 7.99 1.28 11.46
N ILE A 99 8.36 0.14 10.89
CA ILE A 99 7.78 -0.36 9.62
C ILE A 99 6.29 -0.67 9.79
N ILE A 100 5.87 -1.27 10.90
CA ILE A 100 4.45 -1.64 11.13
C ILE A 100 3.59 -0.42 11.45
N ALA A 101 4.12 0.58 12.16
CA ALA A 101 3.37 1.73 12.67
C ALA A 101 2.43 2.41 11.65
N PRO A 102 2.83 2.77 10.41
CA PRO A 102 1.91 3.40 9.46
C PRO A 102 0.75 2.48 9.05
N PHE A 103 0.94 1.16 9.04
CA PHE A 103 -0.11 0.20 8.67
C PHE A 103 -1.17 -0.01 9.76
N THR A 104 -0.92 0.46 10.98
CA THR A 104 -1.89 0.45 12.09
C THR A 104 -2.44 1.83 12.40
N LEU A 105 -1.57 2.84 12.48
CA LEU A 105 -1.93 4.21 12.85
C LEU A 105 -2.75 4.90 11.77
N CYS A 106 -2.38 4.76 10.49
CA CYS A 106 -3.10 5.43 9.41
C CYS A 106 -4.53 4.90 9.24
N PRO A 107 -4.79 3.57 9.21
CA PRO A 107 -6.15 3.06 9.13
C PRO A 107 -7.02 3.42 10.33
N ALA A 108 -6.45 3.51 11.54
CA ALA A 108 -7.17 3.84 12.75
C ALA A 108 -7.79 5.25 12.74
N VAL A 109 -7.21 6.19 11.99
CA VAL A 109 -7.70 7.58 11.88
C VAL A 109 -8.53 7.84 10.61
N ILE A 110 -8.91 6.78 9.88
CA ILE A 110 -9.77 6.92 8.69
C ILE A 110 -11.20 7.28 9.10
N SER A 111 -11.64 8.45 8.66
CA SER A 111 -13.02 8.91 8.78
C SER A 111 -13.78 8.87 7.44
N ASN A 112 -13.07 9.14 6.34
CA ASN A 112 -13.67 9.45 5.05
C ASN A 112 -13.10 8.59 3.91
N ASN A 113 -13.89 8.44 2.84
CA ASN A 113 -13.48 7.73 1.62
C ASN A 113 -12.19 8.28 1.00
N LEU A 114 -11.97 9.59 1.10
CA LEU A 114 -10.78 10.24 0.59
C LEU A 114 -9.49 9.71 1.25
N HIS A 115 -9.52 9.36 2.54
CA HIS A 115 -8.34 8.80 3.21
C HIS A 115 -8.03 7.39 2.71
N ILE A 116 -9.07 6.60 2.41
CA ILE A 116 -8.91 5.25 1.81
C ILE A 116 -8.26 5.38 0.44
N ILE A 117 -8.83 6.22 -0.44
CA ILE A 117 -8.27 6.48 -1.77
C ILE A 117 -6.83 6.99 -1.68
N ALA A 118 -6.51 7.86 -0.72
CA ALA A 118 -5.16 8.37 -0.53
C ALA A 118 -4.17 7.25 -0.19
N ILE A 119 -4.53 6.33 0.70
CA ILE A 119 -3.71 5.16 1.02
C ILE A 119 -3.55 4.27 -0.22
N ASP A 120 -4.65 4.00 -0.93
CA ASP A 120 -4.65 3.16 -2.11
C ASP A 120 -3.75 3.71 -3.22
N MET A 121 -3.75 5.02 -3.42
CA MET A 121 -2.82 5.67 -4.35
C MET A 121 -1.36 5.48 -3.95
N GLY A 122 -1.06 5.43 -2.65
CA GLY A 122 0.29 5.11 -2.16
C GLY A 122 0.70 3.69 -2.51
N ILE A 123 -0.20 2.72 -2.31
CA ILE A 123 0.01 1.31 -2.66
C ILE A 123 0.20 1.15 -4.17
N ILE A 124 -0.66 1.78 -4.98
CA ILE A 124 -0.55 1.77 -6.45
C ILE A 124 0.75 2.41 -6.91
N ALA A 125 1.15 3.55 -6.33
CA ALA A 125 2.41 4.22 -6.68
C ALA A 125 3.63 3.32 -6.43
N VAL A 126 3.63 2.55 -5.32
CA VAL A 126 4.68 1.56 -5.05
C VAL A 126 4.63 0.44 -6.08
N ALA A 127 3.42 -0.03 -6.43
CA ALA A 127 3.27 -1.04 -7.46
C ALA A 127 3.87 -0.61 -8.79
N LEU A 128 3.59 0.62 -9.22
CA LEU A 128 4.18 1.20 -10.44
C LEU A 128 5.70 1.29 -10.35
N LEU A 129 6.25 1.60 -9.17
CA LEU A 129 7.69 1.69 -8.90
C LEU A 129 8.41 0.35 -9.12
N CYS A 130 7.75 -0.77 -8.86
CA CYS A 130 8.33 -2.10 -8.99
C CYS A 130 8.22 -2.70 -10.40
N PHE A 131 7.56 -2.01 -11.34
CA PHE A 131 7.48 -2.43 -12.74
C PHE A 131 8.38 -1.56 -13.62
N GLU A 132 9.29 -2.19 -14.35
CA GLU A 132 10.32 -1.54 -15.19
C GLU A 132 9.76 -0.52 -16.19
N GLN A 133 8.57 -0.79 -16.75
CA GLN A 133 7.98 0.07 -17.78
C GLN A 133 7.11 1.19 -17.21
N SER A 134 6.84 1.23 -15.90
CA SER A 134 5.91 2.19 -15.31
C SER A 134 6.46 2.94 -14.09
N PHE A 135 7.71 2.73 -13.70
CA PHE A 135 8.31 3.39 -12.52
C PHE A 135 8.21 4.92 -12.58
N TYR A 136 8.36 5.50 -13.78
CA TYR A 136 8.29 6.95 -13.99
C TYR A 136 6.90 7.53 -13.72
N LEU A 137 5.85 6.69 -13.60
CA LEU A 137 4.48 7.11 -13.29
C LEU A 137 4.21 7.21 -11.79
N ALA A 138 5.04 6.64 -10.92
CA ALA A 138 4.80 6.65 -9.48
C ALA A 138 4.74 8.07 -8.90
N ILE A 139 5.72 8.92 -9.22
CA ILE A 139 5.78 10.32 -8.75
C ILE A 139 4.67 11.17 -9.40
N PRO A 140 4.46 11.15 -10.74
CA PRO A 140 3.32 11.82 -11.36
C PRO A 140 1.97 11.42 -10.76
N LEU A 141 1.74 10.15 -10.45
CA LEU A 141 0.49 9.70 -9.82
C LEU A 141 0.26 10.38 -8.47
N ILE A 142 1.29 10.45 -7.63
CA ILE A 142 1.22 11.13 -6.32
C ILE A 142 0.95 12.63 -6.51
N LEU A 143 1.60 13.28 -7.49
CA LEU A 143 1.40 14.70 -7.78
C LEU A 143 0.01 15.00 -8.35
N VAL A 144 -0.51 14.15 -9.24
CA VAL A 144 -1.87 14.26 -9.78
C VAL A 144 -2.89 14.08 -8.67
N PHE A 145 -2.70 13.10 -7.78
CA PHE A 145 -3.56 12.94 -6.61
C PHE A 145 -3.54 14.19 -5.72
N ALA A 146 -2.36 14.71 -5.42
CA ALA A 146 -2.15 15.91 -4.62
C ALA A 146 -2.84 17.15 -5.21
N THR A 147 -2.71 17.36 -6.51
CA THR A 147 -3.29 18.52 -7.21
C THR A 147 -4.81 18.44 -7.26
N ILE A 148 -5.39 17.30 -7.66
CA ILE A 148 -6.84 17.10 -7.74
C ILE A 148 -7.51 17.27 -6.38
N HIS A 149 -6.91 16.69 -5.33
CA HIS A 149 -7.50 16.69 -3.99
C HIS A 149 -7.00 17.85 -3.11
N ARG A 150 -6.29 18.83 -3.67
CA ARG A 150 -5.75 20.00 -2.96
C ARG A 150 -4.96 19.61 -1.70
N CYS A 151 -4.08 18.62 -1.85
CA CYS A 151 -3.24 18.03 -0.79
C CYS A 151 -4.00 17.38 0.37
N ARG A 152 -5.33 17.23 0.29
CA ARG A 152 -6.09 16.55 1.35
C ARG A 152 -5.78 15.05 1.34
N GLY A 153 -5.28 14.55 2.46
CA GLY A 153 -4.93 13.14 2.62
C GLY A 153 -3.60 12.73 2.00
N ILE A 154 -2.83 13.65 1.38
CA ILE A 154 -1.54 13.33 0.74
C ILE A 154 -0.54 12.67 1.69
N ALA A 155 -0.61 13.00 2.99
CA ALA A 155 0.23 12.39 4.01
C ALA A 155 0.05 10.86 4.04
N PHE A 156 -1.18 10.36 3.88
CA PHE A 156 -1.44 8.91 3.82
C PHE A 156 -0.80 8.27 2.60
N THR A 157 -0.93 8.89 1.42
CA THR A 157 -0.29 8.45 0.18
C THR A 157 1.22 8.38 0.35
N PHE A 158 1.83 9.43 0.90
CA PHE A 158 3.27 9.51 1.10
C PHE A 158 3.77 8.49 2.12
N PHE A 159 3.06 8.29 3.24
CA PHE A 159 3.44 7.29 4.23
C PHE A 159 3.41 5.88 3.65
N TYR A 160 2.33 5.48 2.98
CA TYR A 160 2.27 4.14 2.37
C TYR A 160 3.32 3.97 1.28
N TYR A 161 3.51 4.99 0.45
CA TYR A 161 4.55 4.99 -0.57
C TYR A 161 5.93 4.77 0.06
N ALA A 162 6.34 5.65 0.97
CA ALA A 162 7.67 5.64 1.56
C ALA A 162 7.95 4.37 2.38
N PHE A 163 7.00 3.92 3.20
CA PHE A 163 7.23 2.80 4.10
C PHE A 163 7.19 1.43 3.41
N ILE A 164 6.54 1.31 2.26
CA ILE A 164 6.67 0.11 1.43
C ILE A 164 7.92 0.23 0.54
N SER A 165 8.16 1.37 -0.12
CA SER A 165 9.23 1.50 -1.11
C SER A 165 10.62 1.58 -0.50
N ILE A 166 10.84 2.35 0.58
CA ILE A 166 12.18 2.61 1.12
C ILE A 166 12.87 1.31 1.56
N PRO A 167 12.24 0.42 2.36
CA PRO A 167 12.89 -0.82 2.76
C PRO A 167 13.27 -1.70 1.56
N LEU A 168 12.41 -1.74 0.52
CA LEU A 168 12.65 -2.49 -0.71
C LEU A 168 13.78 -1.87 -1.55
N GLN A 169 13.89 -0.55 -1.60
CA GLN A 169 14.97 0.15 -2.32
C GLN A 169 16.32 0.03 -1.60
N VAL A 170 16.35 0.15 -0.26
CA VAL A 170 17.58 0.04 0.53
C VAL A 170 18.25 -1.31 0.33
N ILE A 171 17.49 -2.40 0.38
CA ILE A 171 18.05 -3.74 0.18
C ILE A 171 18.48 -3.98 -1.27
N HIS A 172 17.74 -3.43 -2.23
CA HIS A 172 18.13 -3.51 -3.64
C HIS A 172 19.46 -2.78 -3.88
N TYR A 173 19.62 -1.57 -3.32
CA TYR A 173 20.87 -0.83 -3.34
C TYR A 173 22.01 -1.62 -2.67
N LEU A 174 21.80 -2.16 -1.47
CA LEU A 174 22.85 -2.90 -0.74
C LEU A 174 23.27 -4.19 -1.45
N LYS A 175 22.36 -4.87 -2.15
CA LYS A 175 22.68 -6.08 -2.92
C LYS A 175 23.42 -5.81 -4.22
N THR A 176 23.26 -4.61 -4.77
CA THR A 176 23.84 -4.21 -6.05
C THR A 176 25.00 -3.23 -5.88
N PHE A 177 25.36 -2.91 -4.64
CA PHE A 177 26.44 -1.99 -4.32
C PHE A 177 27.80 -2.64 -4.58
N GLU A 178 28.45 -2.21 -5.65
CA GLU A 178 29.88 -2.41 -5.90
C GLU A 178 30.59 -1.05 -5.80
N PRO A 179 31.68 -0.93 -5.02
CA PRO A 179 32.40 0.33 -4.87
C PRO A 179 32.96 0.80 -6.23
N GLY A 180 32.52 1.97 -6.68
CA GLY A 180 32.90 2.55 -7.99
C GLY A 180 31.93 2.28 -9.13
N VAL A 181 30.88 1.49 -8.90
CA VAL A 181 29.78 1.25 -9.85
C VAL A 181 28.53 1.91 -9.27
N PHE A 182 27.87 2.77 -10.05
CA PHE A 182 26.56 3.29 -9.64
C PHE A 182 25.62 2.10 -9.46
N PRO A 183 24.81 2.06 -8.37
CA PRO A 183 23.84 0.99 -8.20
C PRO A 183 23.01 0.89 -9.49
N PRO A 184 22.86 -0.30 -10.08
CA PRO A 184 21.89 -0.53 -11.13
C PRO A 184 20.51 -0.35 -10.50
N LEU A 185 20.07 0.89 -10.43
CA LEU A 185 18.65 1.21 -10.33
C LEU A 185 17.90 0.70 -11.59
N TYR A 186 18.65 0.31 -12.64
CA TYR A 186 18.17 -0.03 -13.97
C TYR A 186 19.17 -0.96 -14.70
N THR A 187 19.03 -2.28 -14.54
CA THR A 187 19.46 -3.29 -15.53
C THR A 187 18.54 -4.47 -15.50
#